data_AF-A0A0B1TCS2-F1
#
_entry.id   AF-A0A0B1TCS2-F1
#
_cell.length_a   1.000
_cell.length_b   1.000
_cell.length_c   1.000
_cell.angle_alpha   90.00
_cell.angle_beta   90.00
_cell.angle_gamma   90.00
#
_symmetry.space_group_name_H-M   'P 1'
#
loop_
_entity.id
_entity.type
_entity.pdbx_description
1 polymer ?
#
loop_
_entity_poly.entity_id
_entity_poly.type
_entity_poly.pdbx_seq_one_letter_code
_entity_poly.pdbx_strand_id
1 'polypeptide(L)'
;MKKKQAAYANRVKVPWIFTYLHRPFYCSAAHKDDCTDPDSVLVRIGNEELPGLEKPFIQYGVDVGFTGHVHYYERFYPVANFTYWDSKNCYQNAVAPTYIITGSAGCHSSGTKFDKNPVPFSAKRLNDYGYTIVSVANMTHIHIQQLSLDQDEAIVDDFWISKTKGFTASNQMR
;
A
#
# COMPACT_ATOMS: atom_id res chain seq x y z
N MET A 1 -18.73 2.84 -0.61
CA MET A 1 -18.33 4.26 -0.69
C MET A 1 -18.65 5.07 0.58
N LYS A 2 -19.85 4.97 1.17
CA LYS A 2 -20.28 5.79 2.35
C LYS A 2 -19.28 5.85 3.53
N LYS A 3 -18.63 4.74 3.89
CA LYS A 3 -17.64 4.70 5.00
C LYS A 3 -16.37 5.53 4.71
N LYS A 4 -15.87 5.52 3.47
CA LYS A 4 -14.68 6.31 3.08
C LYS A 4 -14.98 7.80 3.10
N GLN A 5 -16.16 8.19 2.62
CA GLN A 5 -16.63 9.57 2.66
C GLN A 5 -16.78 10.08 4.10
N ALA A 6 -17.36 9.28 4.99
CA ALA A 6 -17.46 9.61 6.41
C ALA A 6 -16.08 9.76 7.07
N ALA A 7 -15.14 8.86 6.78
CA ALA A 7 -13.78 8.95 7.27
C ALA A 7 -13.06 10.21 6.76
N TYR A 8 -13.20 10.52 5.46
CA TYR A 8 -12.66 11.73 4.86
C TYR A 8 -13.22 13.00 5.53
N ALA A 9 -14.54 13.06 5.74
CA ALA A 9 -15.20 14.19 6.42
C ALA A 9 -14.75 14.36 7.87
N ASN A 10 -14.28 13.29 8.54
CA ASN A 10 -13.84 13.32 9.93
C ASN A 10 -12.31 13.42 10.10
N ARG A 11 -11.55 13.73 9.03
CA ARG A 11 -10.08 13.79 9.05
C ARG A 11 -9.48 14.74 10.07
N VAL A 12 -10.24 15.75 10.51
CA VAL A 12 -9.81 16.64 11.60
C VAL A 12 -9.62 15.89 12.92
N LYS A 13 -10.43 14.85 13.19
CA LYS A 13 -10.37 14.03 14.41
C LYS A 13 -9.64 12.71 14.19
N VAL A 14 -9.81 12.08 13.02
CA VAL A 14 -9.18 10.81 12.64
C VAL A 14 -8.41 10.99 11.33
N PRO A 15 -7.16 11.52 11.40
CA PRO A 15 -6.47 11.97 10.21
C PRO A 15 -6.08 10.82 9.27
N TRP A 16 -5.80 9.65 9.82
CA TRP A 16 -5.31 8.49 9.07
C TRP A 16 -6.44 7.60 8.56
N ILE A 17 -6.45 7.33 7.26
CA ILE A 17 -7.36 6.39 6.61
C ILE A 17 -6.53 5.24 6.04
N PHE A 18 -6.74 4.07 6.62
CA PHE A 18 -6.19 2.81 6.17
C PHE A 18 -7.22 2.04 5.34
N THR A 19 -6.75 1.28 4.36
CA THR A 19 -7.54 0.23 3.70
C THR A 19 -6.82 -1.09 3.78
N TYR A 20 -7.60 -2.17 3.75
CA TYR A 20 -7.08 -3.53 3.60
C TYR A 20 -7.89 -4.23 2.50
N LEU A 21 -7.20 -4.84 1.54
CA LEU A 21 -7.77 -5.69 0.50
C LEU A 21 -7.01 -7.01 0.46
N HIS A 22 -7.63 -8.06 -0.08
CA HIS A 22 -6.88 -9.31 -0.29
C HIS A 22 -5.86 -9.16 -1.43
N ARG A 23 -6.34 -8.87 -2.65
CA ARG A 23 -5.50 -8.70 -3.84
C ARG A 23 -4.90 -7.28 -3.96
N PRO A 24 -3.63 -7.14 -4.37
CA PRO A 24 -2.98 -5.84 -4.57
C PRO A 24 -3.42 -5.14 -5.86
N PHE A 25 -3.29 -3.80 -5.89
CA PHE A 25 -3.39 -3.03 -7.13
C PHE A 25 -2.12 -3.10 -7.98
N TYR A 26 -0.97 -3.26 -7.31
CA TYR A 26 0.36 -3.27 -7.91
C TYR A 26 1.19 -4.34 -7.25
N CYS A 27 1.99 -5.07 -8.02
CA CYS A 27 2.97 -6.00 -7.47
C CYS A 27 4.13 -6.25 -8.44
N SER A 28 5.23 -6.82 -7.93
CA SER A 28 6.44 -7.18 -8.69
C SER A 28 6.69 -8.70 -8.73
N ALA A 29 5.65 -9.54 -8.85
CA ALA A 29 5.80 -10.99 -9.02
C ALA A 29 6.27 -11.37 -10.43
N ALA A 30 7.11 -12.41 -10.55
CA ALA A 30 7.73 -12.88 -11.79
C ALA A 30 6.79 -13.62 -12.76
N HIS A 31 5.60 -14.02 -12.30
CA HIS A 31 4.70 -14.88 -13.05
C HIS A 31 3.36 -14.19 -13.34
N LYS A 32 2.81 -14.55 -14.51
CA LYS A 32 1.72 -13.92 -15.27
C LYS A 32 0.35 -13.78 -14.58
N ASP A 33 0.21 -14.14 -13.30
CA ASP A 33 -1.10 -14.47 -12.73
C ASP A 33 -1.45 -13.71 -11.45
N ASP A 34 -0.60 -12.82 -10.93
CA ASP A 34 -0.92 -12.05 -9.72
C ASP A 34 -0.89 -10.53 -9.95
N CYS A 35 0.10 -10.02 -10.69
CA CYS A 35 0.28 -8.58 -10.90
C CYS A 35 -0.42 -8.04 -12.14
N THR A 36 -0.62 -8.89 -13.13
CA THR A 36 -1.33 -8.58 -14.38
C THR A 36 -2.62 -9.37 -14.52
N ASP A 37 -3.03 -10.06 -13.44
CA ASP A 37 -4.25 -10.83 -13.41
C ASP A 37 -5.48 -9.95 -13.67
N PRO A 38 -6.46 -10.40 -14.47
CA PRO A 38 -7.71 -9.70 -14.68
C PRO A 38 -8.39 -9.28 -13.38
N ASP A 39 -8.30 -10.06 -12.30
CA ASP A 39 -8.85 -9.74 -10.99
C ASP A 39 -8.13 -8.55 -10.34
N SER A 40 -6.79 -8.51 -10.39
CA SER A 40 -6.01 -7.40 -9.83
C SER A 40 -6.28 -6.11 -10.60
N VAL A 41 -6.42 -6.21 -11.93
CA VAL A 41 -6.84 -5.09 -12.79
C VAL A 41 -8.27 -4.66 -12.44
N LEU A 42 -9.22 -5.59 -12.35
CA LEU A 42 -10.62 -5.33 -12.03
C LEU A 42 -10.77 -4.67 -10.65
N VAL A 43 -10.00 -5.11 -9.65
CA VAL A 43 -10.00 -4.52 -8.30
C VAL A 43 -9.45 -3.09 -8.32
N ARG A 44 -8.43 -2.79 -9.13
CA ARG A 44 -7.84 -1.45 -9.24
C ARG A 44 -8.73 -0.48 -10.05
N ILE A 45 -9.00 -0.81 -11.31
CA ILE A 45 -9.67 0.09 -12.27
C ILE A 45 -11.15 -0.21 -12.47
N GLY A 46 -11.58 -1.45 -12.25
CA GLY A 46 -12.96 -1.86 -12.50
C GLY A 46 -13.27 -2.11 -13.97
N ASN A 47 -14.54 -2.31 -14.25
CA ASN A 47 -15.14 -2.36 -15.58
C ASN A 47 -16.49 -1.61 -15.56
N GLU A 48 -17.33 -1.79 -16.59
CA GLU A 48 -18.63 -1.11 -16.68
C GLU A 48 -19.62 -1.51 -15.58
N GLU A 49 -19.52 -2.73 -15.04
CA GLU A 49 -20.45 -3.27 -14.04
C GLU A 49 -19.92 -3.09 -12.61
N LEU A 50 -18.61 -3.22 -12.42
CA LEU A 50 -17.96 -3.20 -11.11
C LEU A 50 -16.92 -2.08 -11.06
N PRO A 51 -17.16 -1.00 -10.29
CA PRO A 51 -16.23 0.12 -10.21
C PRO A 51 -14.95 -0.27 -9.46
N GLY A 52 -13.81 0.16 -9.99
CA GLY A 52 -12.51 -0.02 -9.35
C GLY A 52 -12.36 0.74 -8.05
N LEU A 53 -11.41 0.30 -7.23
CA LEU A 53 -11.20 0.85 -5.88
C LEU A 53 -10.12 1.94 -5.82
N GLU A 54 -9.22 2.02 -6.78
CA GLU A 54 -8.13 3.00 -6.73
C GLU A 54 -8.66 4.44 -6.84
N LYS A 55 -9.55 4.70 -7.80
CA LYS A 55 -10.17 6.03 -7.96
C LYS A 55 -10.82 6.54 -6.66
N PRO A 56 -11.71 5.78 -5.98
CA PRO A 56 -12.25 6.25 -4.70
C PRO A 56 -11.21 6.27 -3.58
N PHE A 57 -10.13 5.47 -3.63
CA PHE A 57 -9.05 5.58 -2.63
C PHE A 57 -8.37 6.94 -2.74
N ILE A 58 -8.05 7.38 -3.96
CA ILE A 58 -7.46 8.69 -4.24
C ILE A 58 -8.45 9.81 -3.89
N GLN A 59 -9.70 9.71 -4.34
CA GLN A 59 -10.74 10.72 -4.11
C GLN A 59 -10.97 11.00 -2.61
N TYR A 60 -10.98 9.96 -1.78
CA TYR A 60 -11.17 10.08 -0.33
C TYR A 60 -9.85 10.15 0.45
N GLY A 61 -8.72 10.28 -0.25
CA GLY A 61 -7.40 10.53 0.32
C GLY A 61 -6.86 9.42 1.19
N VAL A 62 -7.11 8.14 0.88
CA VAL A 62 -6.52 6.99 1.60
C VAL A 62 -5.01 7.20 1.77
N ASP A 63 -4.50 7.08 3.00
CA ASP A 63 -3.08 7.34 3.27
C ASP A 63 -2.24 6.07 3.01
N VAL A 64 -2.72 4.91 3.49
CA VAL A 64 -2.02 3.63 3.33
C VAL A 64 -3.01 2.52 2.98
N GLY A 65 -2.68 1.74 1.95
CA GLY A 65 -3.44 0.55 1.56
C GLY A 65 -2.62 -0.72 1.76
N PHE A 66 -3.12 -1.63 2.60
CA PHE A 66 -2.52 -2.93 2.85
C PHE A 66 -3.15 -4.01 2.00
N THR A 67 -2.34 -4.92 1.49
CA THR A 67 -2.82 -6.09 0.76
C THR A 67 -2.07 -7.36 1.14
N GLY A 68 -2.64 -8.51 0.81
CA GLY A 68 -2.00 -9.81 0.94
C GLY A 68 -1.88 -10.46 -0.44
N HIS A 69 -2.44 -11.67 -0.56
CA HIS A 69 -2.51 -12.49 -1.79
C HIS A 69 -1.14 -12.96 -2.31
N VAL A 70 -0.23 -12.03 -2.55
CA VAL A 70 1.12 -12.34 -3.02
C VAL A 70 2.02 -12.65 -1.83
N HIS A 71 2.68 -13.80 -1.84
CA HIS A 71 3.39 -14.36 -0.69
C HIS A 71 4.79 -13.75 -0.49
N TYR A 72 4.86 -12.43 -0.38
CA TYR A 72 6.05 -11.66 -0.01
C TYR A 72 5.67 -10.36 0.69
N TYR A 73 6.67 -9.64 1.16
CA TYR A 73 6.53 -8.24 1.53
C TYR A 73 7.00 -7.33 0.40
N GLU A 74 6.19 -6.34 0.05
CA GLU A 74 6.58 -5.28 -0.89
C GLU A 74 5.98 -3.94 -0.47
N ARG A 75 6.84 -2.94 -0.25
CA ARG A 75 6.44 -1.54 -0.06
C ARG A 75 6.66 -0.77 -1.35
N PHE A 76 5.66 0.01 -1.73
CA PHE A 76 5.76 0.93 -2.85
C PHE A 76 6.08 2.36 -2.38
N TYR A 77 6.66 3.16 -3.26
CA TYR A 77 6.54 4.61 -3.17
C TYR A 77 5.07 5.02 -3.28
N PRO A 78 4.68 6.23 -2.82
CA PRO A 78 3.37 6.78 -3.13
C PRO A 78 3.10 6.67 -4.62
N VAL A 79 2.00 6.01 -4.99
CA VAL A 79 1.69 5.68 -6.38
C VAL A 79 0.19 5.73 -6.61
N ALA A 80 -0.20 6.28 -7.76
CA ALA A 80 -1.57 6.30 -8.20
C ALA A 80 -1.61 6.33 -9.73
N ASN A 81 -2.37 5.43 -10.33
CA ASN A 81 -2.45 5.25 -11.78
C ASN A 81 -1.06 5.17 -12.46
N PHE A 82 -0.13 4.42 -11.87
CA PHE A 82 1.27 4.26 -12.31
C PHE A 82 2.14 5.52 -12.30
N THR A 83 1.60 6.68 -11.92
CA THR A 83 2.38 7.86 -11.56
C THR A 83 2.84 7.70 -10.11
N TYR A 84 4.13 7.89 -9.85
CA TYR A 84 4.73 7.67 -8.53
C TYR A 84 5.65 8.82 -8.12
N TRP A 85 5.92 8.90 -6.81
CA TRP A 85 6.78 9.91 -6.21
C TRP A 85 7.85 9.23 -5.35
N ASP A 86 9.10 9.23 -5.79
CA ASP A 86 10.23 8.52 -5.16
C ASP A 86 11.27 9.46 -4.54
N SER A 87 10.96 10.76 -4.43
CA SER A 87 11.84 11.73 -3.77
C SER A 87 12.17 11.31 -2.33
N LYS A 88 13.29 11.80 -1.78
CA LYS A 88 13.77 11.46 -0.42
C LYS A 88 12.69 11.56 0.67
N ASN A 89 11.75 12.52 0.55
CA ASN A 89 10.69 12.76 1.52
C ASN A 89 9.30 12.40 0.96
N CYS A 90 9.21 11.46 0.01
CA CYS A 90 7.94 11.09 -0.64
C CYS A 90 6.84 10.66 0.33
N TYR A 91 7.19 10.07 1.48
CA TYR A 91 6.26 9.67 2.53
C TYR A 91 5.80 10.83 3.46
N GLN A 92 6.33 12.05 3.25
CA GLN A 92 5.86 13.25 3.93
C GLN A 92 4.88 14.00 3.04
N ASN A 93 3.65 14.23 3.54
CA ASN A 93 2.58 14.89 2.77
C ASN A 93 2.36 14.19 1.41
N ALA A 94 2.37 12.86 1.40
CA ALA A 94 2.22 12.07 0.19
C ALA A 94 0.93 12.46 -0.57
N VAL A 95 1.08 12.72 -1.88
CA VAL A 95 -0.03 13.13 -2.76
C VAL A 95 -0.82 11.95 -3.32
N ALA A 96 -0.32 10.73 -3.12
CA ALA A 96 -0.96 9.47 -3.46
C ALA A 96 -0.85 8.48 -2.29
N PRO A 97 -1.71 7.44 -2.25
CA PRO A 97 -1.61 6.41 -1.22
C PRO A 97 -0.27 5.68 -1.26
N THR A 98 0.23 5.26 -0.10
CA THR A 98 1.31 4.27 -0.01
C THR A 98 0.69 2.88 0.05
N TYR A 99 1.01 2.02 -0.91
CA TYR A 99 0.56 0.62 -0.90
C TYR A 99 1.63 -0.28 -0.30
N ILE A 100 1.20 -1.29 0.44
CA ILE A 100 2.07 -2.28 1.10
C ILE A 100 1.44 -3.66 0.92
N ILE A 101 2.20 -4.59 0.35
CA ILE A 101 1.88 -6.01 0.36
C ILE A 101 2.53 -6.60 1.61
N THR A 102 1.73 -7.25 2.44
CA THR A 102 2.14 -7.98 3.65
C THR A 102 1.53 -9.38 3.61
N GLY A 103 1.78 -10.11 2.51
CA GLY A 103 1.17 -11.41 2.24
C GLY A 103 2.00 -12.62 2.67
N SER A 104 3.18 -12.43 3.26
CA SER A 104 4.11 -13.49 3.64
C SER A 104 3.91 -14.04 5.06
N ALA A 105 2.66 -14.32 5.47
CA ALA A 105 2.38 -14.78 6.84
C ALA A 105 2.59 -16.30 7.07
N GLY A 106 3.12 -17.07 6.10
CA GLY A 106 3.40 -18.51 6.27
C GLY A 106 2.68 -19.48 5.34
N CYS A 107 2.17 -19.04 4.17
CA CYS A 107 1.56 -19.97 3.22
C CYS A 107 2.59 -21.00 2.69
N HIS A 108 2.17 -22.26 2.57
CA HIS A 108 3.02 -23.40 2.20
C HIS A 108 3.34 -23.52 0.70
N SER A 109 2.78 -22.65 -0.16
CA SER A 109 3.23 -22.62 -1.56
C SER A 109 4.62 -22.01 -1.64
N SER A 110 5.45 -22.49 -2.57
CA SER A 110 6.78 -21.90 -2.80
C SER A 110 6.63 -20.39 -2.98
N GLY A 111 7.34 -19.61 -2.17
CA GLY A 111 7.19 -18.15 -2.13
C GLY A 111 7.16 -17.56 -3.54
N THR A 112 6.23 -16.62 -3.77
CA THR A 112 6.06 -16.00 -5.08
C THR A 112 7.36 -15.30 -5.45
N LYS A 113 8.04 -15.77 -6.50
CA LYS A 113 9.29 -15.15 -6.93
C LYS A 113 9.03 -13.74 -7.40
N PHE A 114 9.91 -12.82 -7.03
CA PHE A 114 9.92 -11.48 -7.61
C PHE A 114 10.38 -11.52 -9.06
N ASP A 115 9.78 -10.65 -9.89
CA ASP A 115 10.26 -10.38 -11.24
C ASP A 115 11.71 -9.89 -11.18
N LYS A 116 12.50 -10.27 -12.20
CA LYS A 116 13.86 -9.79 -12.39
C LYS A 116 13.89 -8.27 -12.52
N ASN A 117 12.86 -7.70 -13.15
CA ASN A 117 12.64 -6.27 -13.35
C ASN A 117 11.41 -5.84 -12.55
N PRO A 118 11.56 -5.41 -11.28
CA PRO A 118 10.44 -4.88 -10.52
C PRO A 118 9.81 -3.66 -11.19
N VAL A 119 8.58 -3.35 -10.79
CA VAL A 119 7.98 -2.06 -11.15
C VAL A 119 8.85 -0.92 -10.60
N PRO A 120 9.01 0.19 -11.34
CA PRO A 120 9.95 1.26 -10.96
C PRO A 120 9.61 1.94 -9.63
N PHE A 121 8.37 1.80 -9.17
CA PHE A 121 7.87 2.35 -7.90
C PHE A 121 7.91 1.37 -6.72
N SER A 122 8.57 0.20 -6.89
CA SER A 122 8.87 -0.72 -5.80
C SER A 122 10.01 -0.15 -4.95
N ALA A 123 9.74 0.15 -3.67
CA ALA A 123 10.71 0.78 -2.77
C ALA A 123 11.48 -0.25 -1.93
N LYS A 124 10.81 -1.33 -1.50
CA LYS A 124 11.42 -2.41 -0.72
C LYS A 124 10.71 -3.73 -1.01
N ARG A 125 11.48 -4.80 -1.19
CA ARG A 125 11.01 -6.17 -1.44
C ARG A 125 11.72 -7.13 -0.51
N LEU A 126 10.98 -8.02 0.13
CA LEU A 126 11.51 -9.05 1.03
C LEU A 126 10.71 -10.34 0.81
N ASN A 127 11.41 -11.47 0.71
CA ASN A 127 10.77 -12.78 0.47
C ASN A 127 10.70 -13.63 1.74
N ASP A 128 10.82 -12.97 2.89
CA ASP A 128 10.82 -13.60 4.20
C ASP A 128 9.40 -13.78 4.69
N TYR A 129 9.16 -14.84 5.46
CA TYR A 129 7.96 -14.90 6.29
C TYR A 129 8.00 -13.79 7.34
N GLY A 130 6.85 -13.16 7.62
CA GLY A 130 6.84 -11.97 8.44
C GLY A 130 5.49 -11.32 8.61
N TYR A 131 5.49 -10.22 9.36
CA TYR A 131 4.32 -9.39 9.60
C TYR A 131 4.67 -7.91 9.74
N THR A 132 3.71 -7.06 9.39
CA THR A 132 3.83 -5.61 9.53
C THR A 132 3.22 -5.11 10.84
N ILE A 133 3.95 -4.26 11.57
CA ILE A 133 3.43 -3.49 12.70
C ILE A 133 3.21 -2.05 12.24
N VAL A 134 2.03 -1.49 12.56
CA VAL A 134 1.68 -0.09 12.31
C VAL A 134 1.45 0.60 13.64
N SER A 135 2.31 1.55 13.98
CA SER A 135 2.23 2.36 15.20
C SER A 135 1.76 3.76 14.85
N VAL A 136 0.53 4.11 15.23
CA VAL A 136 0.00 5.48 15.09
C VAL A 136 0.55 6.33 16.24
N ALA A 137 1.69 6.98 16.01
CA ALA A 137 2.37 7.75 17.04
C ALA A 137 1.57 8.99 17.47
N ASN A 138 0.96 9.70 16.51
CA ASN A 138 0.10 10.87 16.77
C ASN A 138 -0.72 11.26 15.52
N MET A 139 -1.34 12.45 15.55
CA MET A 139 -2.15 12.97 14.45
C MET A 139 -1.37 13.22 13.13
N THR A 140 -0.05 13.30 13.18
CA THR A 140 0.81 13.68 12.05
C THR A 140 1.86 12.65 11.68
N HIS A 141 2.08 11.61 12.49
CA HIS A 141 3.07 10.58 12.22
C HIS A 141 2.53 9.16 12.45
N ILE A 142 2.84 8.26 11.53
CA ILE A 142 2.73 6.82 11.70
C ILE A 142 4.08 6.17 11.40
N HIS A 143 4.39 5.13 12.16
CA HIS A 143 5.60 4.32 12.02
C HIS A 143 5.20 2.93 11.56
N ILE A 144 5.88 2.41 10.54
CA ILE A 144 5.59 1.11 9.97
C ILE A 144 6.88 0.29 9.97
N GLN A 145 6.79 -0.92 10.51
CA GLN A 145 7.90 -1.86 10.61
C GLN A 145 7.48 -3.20 10.02
N GLN A 146 8.33 -3.80 9.20
CA GLN A 146 8.20 -5.19 8.77
C GLN A 146 9.18 -6.05 9.59
N LEU A 147 8.67 -7.08 10.23
CA LEU A 147 9.47 -8.07 10.95
C LEU A 147 9.61 -9.34 10.11
N SER A 148 10.77 -9.97 10.18
CA SER A 148 11.08 -11.24 9.50
C SER A 148 11.14 -12.38 10.52
N LEU A 149 10.29 -13.39 10.33
CA LEU A 149 10.33 -14.65 11.09
C LEU A 149 11.51 -15.54 10.67
N ASP A 150 12.01 -15.37 9.44
CA ASP A 150 13.17 -16.11 8.95
C ASP A 150 14.49 -15.55 9.52
N GLN A 151 14.44 -14.38 10.15
CA GLN A 151 15.56 -13.68 10.78
C GLN A 151 15.28 -13.35 12.25
N ASP A 152 14.73 -14.31 13.01
CA ASP A 152 14.51 -14.19 14.47
C ASP A 152 13.75 -12.91 14.88
N GLU A 153 12.68 -12.58 14.15
CA GLU A 153 11.85 -11.38 14.34
C GLU A 153 12.60 -10.04 14.14
N ALA A 154 13.71 -10.04 13.40
CA ALA A 154 14.43 -8.82 13.06
C ALA A 154 13.55 -7.83 12.26
N ILE A 155 13.71 -6.54 12.54
CA ILE A 155 13.11 -5.46 11.75
C ILE A 155 13.89 -5.33 10.44
N VAL A 156 13.23 -5.65 9.33
CA VAL A 156 13.82 -5.75 7.97
C VAL A 156 13.39 -4.61 7.04
N ASP A 157 12.36 -3.87 7.44
CA ASP A 157 12.00 -2.56 6.88
C ASP A 157 11.43 -1.67 7.99
N ASP A 158 11.81 -0.39 7.99
CA ASP A 158 11.46 0.58 9.03
C ASP A 158 11.34 1.98 8.41
N PHE A 159 10.15 2.57 8.46
CA PHE A 159 9.93 3.89 7.88
C PHE A 159 8.76 4.64 8.52
N TRP A 160 8.80 5.96 8.33
CA TRP A 160 7.76 6.88 8.80
C TRP A 160 6.96 7.42 7.63
N ILE A 161 5.65 7.52 7.82
CA ILE A 161 4.77 8.35 6.99
C ILE A 161 4.31 9.52 7.85
N SER A 162 4.41 10.73 7.31
CA SER A 162 4.06 11.94 8.05
C SER A 162 3.22 12.89 7.22
N LYS A 163 2.44 13.73 7.90
CA LYS A 163 1.69 14.81 7.25
C LYS A 163 1.52 16.03 8.14
N THR A 164 1.52 17.21 7.53
CA THR A 164 1.17 18.45 8.21
C THR A 164 -0.27 18.36 8.72
N LYS A 165 -0.55 18.96 9.89
CA LYS A 165 -1.91 18.96 10.45
C LYS A 165 -2.90 19.58 9.45
N GLY A 166 -3.99 18.87 9.17
CA GLY A 166 -4.99 19.30 8.18
C GLY A 166 -4.59 19.04 6.72
N PHE A 167 -3.43 18.45 6.45
CA PHE A 167 -3.06 18.03 5.10
C PHE A 167 -4.06 17.01 4.57
N THR A 168 -4.54 17.27 3.35
CA THR A 168 -5.26 16.33 2.52
C THR A 168 -4.55 16.29 1.18
N ALA A 169 -4.26 15.08 0.67
CA ALA A 169 -3.69 14.90 -0.66
C ALA A 169 -4.46 15.76 -1.67
N SER A 170 -3.71 16.52 -2.48
CA SER A 170 -4.23 17.61 -3.30
C SER A 170 -5.28 17.11 -4.30
N ASN A 171 -6.16 18.01 -4.74
CA ASN A 171 -7.08 17.73 -5.84
C ASN A 171 -6.37 17.42 -7.17
N GLN A 172 -5.03 17.53 -7.26
CA GLN A 172 -4.27 17.26 -8.49
C GLN A 172 -4.42 15.82 -8.99
N MET A 173 -4.81 14.89 -8.10
CA MET A 173 -5.05 13.49 -8.43
C MET A 173 -6.53 13.08 -8.33
N ARG A 174 -7.44 13.99 -7.94
CA ARG A 174 -8.87 13.69 -7.71
C ARG A 174 -9.73 13.83 -8.96
#